data_AF-A0A0M8TBD9-F1
#
_entry.id   AF-A0A0M8TBD9-F1
#
_cell.length_a   1.000
_cell.length_b   1.000
_cell.length_c   1.000
_cell.angle_alpha   90.00
_cell.angle_beta   90.00
_cell.angle_gamma   90.00
#
_symmetry.space_group_name_H-M   'P 1'
#
loop_
_entity.id
_entity.type
_entity.pdbx_description
1 polymer ?
#
loop_
_entity_poly.entity_id
_entity_poly.type
_entity_poly.pdbx_seq_one_letter_code
_entity_poly.pdbx_strand_id
1 'polypeptide(L)'
;VFAYATARGQAEEAARLQAGAVARAVADSPSVVEAVRGAGRGTDPSAALQPYAERVRVDSGVDFVTIMSPEGRRWTHRDPRRIGEPFLGNTAPALRGETFGETYTGTLGPSIRVVTPLLDGGRVVGMVSAGITVRAISDRLAGQLSALVWVAAGALALGGVGTYVVNARLRRHTHGMNAAELSRVYDYHQAALHGVREGLLMLDGRRRITLINDAGRELLGLSGEVRGTGVADLALPAPLTGALLADRPRVD
;
A
#
# COMPACT_ATOMS: atom_id res chain seq x y z
N VAL A 1 -0.94 -3.65 12.74
CA VAL A 1 -1.29 -3.17 14.10
C VAL A 1 -1.10 -1.66 14.23
N PHE A 2 0.09 -1.11 13.96
CA PHE A 2 0.34 0.34 14.04
C PHE A 2 -0.63 1.18 13.17
N ALA A 3 -0.77 0.86 11.89
CA ALA A 3 -1.70 1.56 10.99
C ALA A 3 -3.16 1.53 11.49
N TYR A 4 -3.60 0.41 12.08
CA TYR A 4 -4.94 0.28 12.65
C TYR A 4 -5.10 1.17 13.90
N ALA A 5 -4.10 1.16 14.80
CA ALA A 5 -4.12 1.98 16.01
C ALA A 5 -4.11 3.49 15.68
N THR A 6 -3.27 3.92 14.74
CA THR A 6 -3.23 5.32 14.29
C THR A 6 -4.53 5.73 13.62
N ALA A 7 -5.07 4.91 12.70
CA ALA A 7 -6.33 5.20 12.03
C ALA A 7 -7.50 5.26 13.03
N ARG A 8 -7.52 4.39 14.04
CA ARG A 8 -8.50 4.43 15.11
C ARG A 8 -8.43 5.72 15.91
N GLY A 9 -7.24 6.12 16.38
CA GLY A 9 -7.07 7.35 17.14
C GLY A 9 -7.50 8.59 16.35
N GLN A 10 -7.15 8.67 15.07
CA GLN A 10 -7.59 9.75 14.17
C GLN A 10 -9.11 9.76 13.99
N ALA A 11 -9.73 8.59 13.81
CA ALA A 11 -11.18 8.49 13.65
C ALA A 11 -11.93 8.87 14.92
N GLU A 12 -11.41 8.51 16.10
CA GLU A 12 -11.98 8.90 17.40
C GLU A 12 -11.89 10.43 17.61
N GLU A 13 -10.77 11.06 17.25
CA GLU A 13 -10.62 12.51 17.35
C GLU A 13 -11.50 13.26 16.34
N ALA A 14 -11.55 12.80 15.08
CA ALA A 14 -12.45 13.35 14.08
C ALA A 14 -13.92 13.24 14.53
N ALA A 15 -14.29 12.11 15.14
CA ALA A 15 -15.63 11.92 15.70
C ALA A 15 -15.93 12.92 16.83
N ARG A 16 -14.97 13.18 17.72
CA ARG A 16 -15.09 14.18 18.79
C ARG A 16 -15.28 15.59 18.24
N LEU A 17 -14.49 15.98 17.23
CA LEU A 17 -14.59 17.28 16.58
C LEU A 17 -15.94 17.46 15.87
N GLN A 18 -16.36 16.46 15.10
CA GLN A 18 -17.65 16.47 14.40
C GLN A 18 -18.83 16.55 15.37
N ALA A 19 -18.86 15.68 16.39
CA ALA A 19 -19.89 15.70 17.42
C ALA A 19 -19.91 17.04 18.17
N GLY A 20 -18.75 17.59 18.50
CA GLY A 20 -18.64 18.88 19.18
C GLY A 20 -19.06 20.08 18.33
N ALA A 21 -18.83 20.04 17.01
CA ALA A 21 -19.33 21.06 16.09
C ALA A 21 -20.87 21.02 16.03
N VAL A 22 -21.46 19.83 15.88
CA VAL A 22 -22.91 19.66 15.83
C VAL A 22 -23.58 20.04 17.14
N ALA A 23 -23.05 19.58 18.28
CA ALA A 23 -23.61 19.89 19.59
C ALA A 23 -23.65 21.41 19.84
N ARG A 24 -22.55 22.11 19.56
CA ARG A 24 -22.47 23.58 19.69
C ARG A 24 -23.40 24.31 18.73
N ALA A 25 -23.41 23.92 17.46
CA ALA A 25 -24.32 24.53 16.47
C ALA A 25 -25.80 24.37 16.85
N VAL A 26 -26.19 23.22 17.41
CA VAL A 26 -27.54 23.00 17.93
C VAL A 26 -27.80 23.83 19.18
N ALA A 27 -26.83 23.97 20.08
CA ALA A 27 -26.96 24.78 21.28
C ALA A 27 -27.02 26.29 21.00
N ASP A 28 -26.34 26.75 19.95
CA ASP A 28 -26.34 28.16 19.54
C ASP A 28 -27.58 28.52 18.67
N SER A 29 -28.44 27.55 18.38
CA SER A 29 -29.62 27.75 17.51
C SER A 29 -30.74 28.53 18.22
N PRO A 30 -31.17 29.69 17.69
CA PRO A 30 -32.26 30.47 18.29
C PRO A 30 -33.57 29.69 18.41
N SER A 31 -33.89 28.84 17.42
CA SER A 31 -35.13 28.04 17.42
C SER A 31 -35.13 26.97 18.52
N VAL A 32 -33.96 26.46 18.90
CA VAL A 32 -33.82 25.54 20.03
C VAL A 32 -34.05 26.27 21.34
N VAL A 33 -33.46 27.46 21.50
CA VAL A 33 -33.70 28.30 22.69
C VAL A 33 -35.17 28.69 22.82
N GLU A 34 -35.83 29.08 21.72
CA GLU A 34 -37.25 29.43 21.70
C GLU A 34 -38.16 28.25 22.10
N ALA A 35 -37.90 27.06 21.55
CA ALA A 35 -38.65 25.86 21.91
C ALA A 35 -38.50 25.52 23.41
N VAL A 36 -37.30 25.67 23.97
CA VAL A 36 -37.03 25.43 25.39
C VAL A 36 -37.67 26.50 26.28
N ARG A 37 -37.66 27.78 25.89
CA ARG A 37 -38.40 28.83 26.61
C ARG A 37 -39.90 28.53 26.67
N GLY A 38 -40.47 27.99 25.59
CA GLY A 38 -41.87 27.54 25.56
C GLY A 38 -42.16 26.42 26.57
N ALA A 39 -41.17 25.57 26.86
CA ALA A 39 -41.30 24.51 27.86
C ALA A 39 -41.56 25.03 29.27
N GLY A 40 -40.90 26.13 29.64
CA GLY A 40 -41.13 26.81 30.92
C GLY A 40 -42.57 27.33 31.11
N ARG A 41 -43.36 27.40 30.03
CA ARG A 41 -44.77 27.82 30.02
C ARG A 41 -45.76 26.63 29.93
N GLY A 42 -45.29 25.40 30.14
CA GLY A 42 -46.11 24.19 30.16
C GLY A 42 -46.29 23.49 28.80
N THR A 43 -45.54 23.89 27.77
CA THR A 43 -45.55 23.20 26.46
C THR A 43 -44.52 22.07 26.45
N ASP A 44 -44.79 20.92 25.82
CA ASP A 44 -43.75 19.90 25.63
C ASP A 44 -42.79 20.32 24.49
N PRO A 45 -41.50 20.62 24.76
CA PRO A 45 -40.56 21.03 23.72
C PRO A 45 -40.22 19.89 22.76
N SER A 46 -40.47 18.63 23.14
CA SER A 46 -40.14 17.45 22.33
C SER A 46 -40.83 17.46 20.96
N ALA A 47 -42.06 17.98 20.89
CA ALA A 47 -42.81 18.07 19.63
C ALA A 47 -42.10 18.92 18.56
N ALA A 48 -41.42 20.00 18.96
CA ALA A 48 -40.64 20.84 18.06
C ALA A 48 -39.20 20.33 17.89
N LEU A 49 -38.58 19.90 19.00
CA LEU A 49 -37.17 19.56 19.04
C LEU A 49 -36.86 18.19 18.42
N GLN A 50 -37.72 17.19 18.57
CA GLN A 50 -37.42 15.83 18.09
C GLN A 50 -37.28 15.74 16.56
N PRO A 51 -38.20 16.30 15.73
CA PRO A 51 -38.03 16.28 14.28
C PRO A 51 -36.81 17.08 13.83
N TYR A 52 -36.49 18.17 14.53
CA TYR A 52 -35.30 18.97 14.26
C TYR A 52 -34.01 18.20 14.56
N ALA A 53 -33.92 17.57 15.74
CA ALA A 53 -32.77 16.78 16.15
C ALA A 53 -32.53 15.60 15.19
N GLU A 54 -33.59 14.96 14.70
CA GLU A 54 -33.47 13.88 13.71
C GLU A 54 -32.97 14.38 12.34
N ARG A 55 -33.42 15.55 11.87
CA ARG A 55 -32.86 16.16 10.65
C ARG A 55 -31.38 16.46 10.81
N VAL A 56 -31.00 17.15 11.89
CA VAL A 56 -29.59 17.44 12.18
C VAL A 56 -28.77 16.15 12.25
N ARG A 57 -29.28 15.11 12.93
CA ARG A 57 -28.62 13.81 13.04
C ARG A 57 -28.34 13.19 11.66
N VAL A 58 -29.34 13.19 10.77
CA VAL A 58 -29.22 12.64 9.42
C VAL A 58 -28.24 13.46 8.58
N ASP A 59 -28.42 14.78 8.55
CA ASP A 59 -27.65 15.68 7.68
C ASP A 59 -26.19 15.80 8.13
N SER A 60 -25.93 15.76 9.43
CA SER A 60 -24.58 15.87 9.97
C SER A 60 -23.87 14.52 10.12
N GLY A 61 -24.55 13.40 9.89
CA GLY A 61 -23.99 12.05 9.99
C GLY A 61 -23.52 11.64 11.39
N VAL A 62 -24.04 12.27 12.44
CA VAL A 62 -23.83 11.82 13.84
C VAL A 62 -24.85 10.74 14.19
N ASP A 63 -24.56 9.91 15.19
CA ASP A 63 -25.44 8.80 15.54
C ASP A 63 -26.61 9.22 16.43
N PHE A 64 -26.50 10.33 17.15
CA PHE A 64 -27.60 10.90 17.94
C PHE A 64 -27.38 12.38 18.22
N VAL A 65 -28.49 13.08 18.43
CA VAL A 65 -28.57 14.44 18.99
C VAL A 65 -29.62 14.43 20.09
N THR A 66 -29.19 14.67 21.32
CA THR A 66 -30.04 14.69 22.53
C THR A 66 -30.01 16.08 23.13
N ILE A 67 -31.14 16.77 23.06
CA ILE A 67 -31.40 18.02 23.77
C ILE A 67 -32.13 17.64 25.06
N MET A 68 -31.70 18.19 26.19
CA MET A 68 -32.21 17.83 27.51
C MET A 68 -32.30 19.03 28.44
N SER A 69 -33.21 18.94 29.40
CA SER A 69 -33.34 19.89 30.52
C SER A 69 -32.10 19.94 31.42
N PRO A 70 -31.93 20.98 32.26
CA PRO A 70 -30.88 21.03 33.28
C PRO A 70 -30.90 19.84 34.23
N GLU A 71 -32.07 19.25 34.50
CA GLU A 71 -32.23 18.05 35.34
C GLU A 71 -31.85 16.76 34.59
N GLY A 72 -31.43 16.86 33.33
CA GLY A 72 -31.04 15.72 32.49
C GLY A 72 -32.21 14.95 31.89
N ARG A 73 -33.46 15.44 32.01
CA ARG A 73 -34.61 14.86 31.29
C ARG A 73 -34.48 15.13 29.79
N ARG A 74 -34.49 14.08 28.97
CA ARG A 74 -34.35 14.17 27.50
C ARG A 74 -35.62 14.74 26.86
N TRP A 75 -35.47 15.73 26.01
CA TRP A 75 -36.51 16.19 25.07
C TRP A 75 -36.36 15.56 23.69
N THR A 76 -35.15 15.13 23.33
CA THR A 76 -34.90 14.41 22.08
C THR A 76 -34.07 13.17 22.28
N HIS A 77 -34.32 12.14 21.48
CA HIS A 77 -33.54 10.91 21.46
C HIS A 77 -33.76 10.16 20.14
N ARG A 78 -32.73 9.47 19.63
CA ARG A 78 -32.84 8.68 18.39
C ARG A 78 -33.94 7.61 18.45
N ASP A 79 -34.07 6.95 19.60
CA ASP A 79 -35.22 6.10 19.94
C ASP A 79 -36.27 6.94 20.66
N PRO A 80 -37.42 7.26 20.03
CA PRO A 80 -38.43 8.13 20.63
C PRO A 80 -39.00 7.61 21.95
N ARG A 81 -38.93 6.29 22.19
CA ARG A 81 -39.41 5.67 23.45
C ARG A 81 -38.59 6.07 24.67
N ARG A 82 -37.42 6.67 24.46
CA ARG A 82 -36.49 7.13 25.50
C ARG A 82 -36.61 8.62 25.81
N ILE A 83 -37.47 9.34 25.10
CA ILE A 83 -37.78 10.75 25.39
C ILE A 83 -38.47 10.80 26.76
N GLY A 84 -38.13 11.81 27.56
CA GLY A 84 -38.63 11.97 28.92
C GLY A 84 -37.89 11.17 29.99
N GLU A 85 -37.03 10.20 29.61
CA GLU A 85 -36.14 9.52 30.55
C GLU A 85 -34.92 10.38 30.94
N PRO A 86 -34.25 10.09 32.08
CA PRO A 86 -32.98 10.72 32.44
C PRO A 86 -31.85 10.39 31.46
N PHE A 87 -30.98 11.36 31.20
CA PHE A 87 -29.75 11.16 30.44
C PHE A 87 -28.77 10.22 31.16
N LEU A 88 -28.03 9.43 30.38
CA LEU A 88 -27.01 8.51 30.90
C LEU A 88 -25.64 9.00 30.42
N GLY A 89 -24.89 9.62 31.32
CA GLY A 89 -23.58 10.24 31.07
C GLY A 89 -23.31 11.36 32.06
N ASN A 90 -22.18 12.06 31.90
CA ASN A 90 -21.88 13.23 32.71
C ASN A 90 -22.62 14.46 32.18
N THR A 91 -23.05 15.35 33.08
CA THR A 91 -23.69 16.63 32.77
C THR A 91 -23.10 17.79 33.56
N ALA A 92 -22.33 17.52 34.61
CA ALA A 92 -21.89 18.52 35.57
C ALA A 92 -21.07 19.66 34.95
N PRO A 93 -20.12 19.42 34.01
CA PRO A 93 -19.41 20.53 33.36
C PRO A 93 -20.31 21.40 32.50
N ALA A 94 -21.23 20.80 31.72
CA ALA A 94 -22.18 21.57 30.92
C ALA A 94 -23.12 22.42 31.78
N LEU A 95 -23.52 21.93 32.95
CA LEU A 95 -24.29 22.71 33.92
C LEU A 95 -23.52 23.92 34.49
N ARG A 96 -22.17 23.90 34.47
CA ARG A 96 -21.33 25.05 34.80
C ARG A 96 -21.03 25.96 33.60
N GLY A 97 -21.59 25.67 32.43
CA GLY A 97 -21.32 26.41 31.21
C GLY A 97 -20.12 25.91 30.40
N GLU A 98 -19.55 24.74 30.74
CA GLU A 98 -18.37 24.19 30.07
C GLU A 98 -18.77 23.14 29.01
N THR A 99 -18.25 23.27 27.79
CA THR A 99 -18.35 22.20 26.79
C THR A 99 -17.28 21.15 27.05
N PHE A 100 -17.64 19.87 27.03
CA PHE A 100 -16.68 18.79 27.23
C PHE A 100 -17.01 17.57 26.39
N GLY A 101 -15.97 16.79 26.06
CA GLY A 101 -16.10 15.50 25.38
C GLY A 101 -15.85 14.33 26.32
N GLU A 102 -16.59 13.25 26.14
CA GLU A 102 -16.38 12.01 26.89
C GLU A 102 -16.63 10.78 26.01
N THR A 103 -16.02 9.66 26.40
CA THR A 103 -16.37 8.34 25.89
C THR A 103 -17.23 7.65 26.94
N TYR A 104 -18.49 7.36 26.60
CA TYR A 104 -19.45 6.80 27.54
C TYR A 104 -20.37 5.78 26.87
N THR A 105 -20.81 4.79 27.64
CA THR A 105 -21.76 3.76 27.20
C THR A 105 -23.18 4.19 27.56
N GLY A 106 -23.96 4.60 26.55
CA GLY A 106 -25.36 4.98 26.72
C GLY A 106 -26.33 3.91 26.25
N THR A 107 -27.58 4.33 25.99
CA THR A 107 -28.66 3.50 25.42
C THR A 107 -28.34 2.92 24.05
N LEU A 108 -27.46 3.58 23.28
CA LEU A 108 -27.00 3.14 21.95
C LEU A 108 -25.67 2.35 21.98
N GLY A 109 -25.17 2.05 23.19
CA GLY A 109 -23.85 1.43 23.41
C GLY A 109 -22.72 2.46 23.58
N PRO A 110 -21.45 2.01 23.46
CA PRO A 110 -20.28 2.88 23.58
C PRO A 110 -20.25 3.96 22.48
N SER A 111 -19.98 5.20 22.89
CA SER A 111 -19.98 6.37 22.00
C SER A 111 -18.97 7.41 22.46
N ILE A 112 -18.39 8.11 21.49
CA ILE A 112 -17.71 9.38 21.72
C ILE A 112 -18.76 10.46 21.57
N ARG A 113 -18.91 11.29 22.59
CA ARG A 113 -19.92 12.36 22.62
C ARG A 113 -19.33 13.65 23.13
N VAL A 114 -19.95 14.75 22.73
CA VAL A 114 -19.71 16.07 23.30
C VAL A 114 -21.00 16.56 23.92
N VAL A 115 -20.89 17.14 25.10
CA VAL A 115 -22.00 17.77 25.82
C VAL A 115 -21.66 19.26 25.96
N THR A 116 -22.60 20.12 25.57
CA THR A 116 -22.47 21.58 25.64
C THR A 116 -23.67 22.18 26.36
N PRO A 117 -23.51 23.27 27.13
CA PRO A 117 -24.64 24.03 27.66
C PRO A 117 -25.50 24.59 26.53
N LEU A 118 -26.80 24.67 26.76
CA LEU A 118 -27.74 25.52 26.04
C LEU A 118 -27.96 26.78 26.88
N LEU A 119 -27.56 27.94 26.35
CA LEU A 119 -27.59 29.21 27.09
C LEU A 119 -28.74 30.11 26.62
N ASP A 120 -29.38 30.76 27.58
CA ASP A 120 -30.34 31.83 27.36
C ASP A 120 -30.01 33.01 28.28
N GLY A 121 -29.61 34.15 27.71
CA GLY A 121 -29.22 35.33 28.49
C GLY A 121 -28.09 35.05 29.49
N GLY A 122 -27.19 34.11 29.18
CA GLY A 122 -26.10 33.69 30.07
C GLY A 122 -26.48 32.64 31.12
N ARG A 123 -27.74 32.21 31.19
CA ARG A 123 -28.19 31.12 32.06
C ARG A 123 -28.25 29.80 31.28
N VAL A 124 -27.79 28.71 31.91
CA VAL A 124 -27.99 27.36 31.37
C VAL A 124 -29.47 26.98 31.49
N VAL A 125 -30.14 26.85 30.36
CA VAL A 125 -31.57 26.44 30.26
C VAL A 125 -31.75 25.02 29.76
N GLY A 126 -30.65 24.35 29.42
CA GLY A 126 -30.62 22.96 29.01
C GLY A 126 -29.21 22.55 28.60
N MET A 127 -29.10 21.38 28.00
CA MET A 127 -27.85 20.86 27.46
C MET A 127 -28.11 20.16 26.14
N VAL A 128 -27.09 20.14 25.28
CA VAL A 128 -27.10 19.40 24.03
C VAL A 128 -25.96 18.39 24.06
N SER A 129 -26.29 17.13 23.79
CA SER A 129 -25.31 16.08 23.54
C SER A 129 -25.44 15.57 22.11
N ALA A 130 -24.32 15.54 21.38
CA ALA A 130 -24.23 14.83 20.12
C ALA A 130 -23.09 13.81 20.21
N GLY A 131 -23.20 12.70 19.47
CA GLY A 131 -22.17 11.67 19.51
C GLY A 131 -22.22 10.70 18.35
N ILE A 132 -21.10 9.98 18.20
CA ILE A 132 -20.90 8.92 17.21
C ILE A 132 -20.56 7.64 17.98
N THR A 133 -21.21 6.55 17.61
CA THR A 133 -21.00 5.24 18.23
C THR A 133 -19.65 4.65 17.84
N VAL A 134 -19.02 3.93 18.77
CA VAL A 134 -17.73 3.25 18.50
C VAL A 134 -17.90 2.21 17.38
N ARG A 135 -19.10 1.63 17.24
CA ARG A 135 -19.45 0.74 16.13
C ARG A 135 -19.36 1.44 14.78
N ALA A 136 -19.97 2.62 14.64
CA ALA A 136 -19.88 3.41 13.41
C ALA A 136 -18.43 3.78 13.04
N ILE A 137 -17.59 4.07 14.04
CA ILE A 137 -16.15 4.29 13.83
C ILE A 137 -15.48 3.01 13.29
N SER A 138 -15.78 1.87 13.90
CA SER A 138 -15.21 0.57 13.54
C SER A 138 -15.62 0.13 12.13
N ASP A 139 -16.88 0.33 11.76
CA ASP A 139 -17.41 -0.04 10.45
C ASP A 139 -16.78 0.79 9.32
N ARG A 140 -16.59 2.11 9.56
CA ARG A 140 -15.88 2.99 8.62
C ARG A 140 -14.42 2.56 8.42
N LEU A 141 -13.73 2.22 9.51
CA LEU A 141 -12.34 1.73 9.46
C LEU A 141 -12.24 0.38 8.73
N ALA A 142 -13.16 -0.55 8.99
CA ALA A 142 -13.19 -1.85 8.32
C ALA A 142 -13.36 -1.69 6.80
N GLY A 143 -14.27 -0.81 6.37
CA GLY A 143 -14.45 -0.47 4.96
C GLY A 143 -13.16 0.04 4.30
N GLN A 144 -12.50 1.03 4.90
CA GLN A 144 -11.26 1.59 4.36
C GLN A 144 -10.11 0.58 4.29
N LEU A 145 -9.94 -0.24 5.34
CA LEU A 145 -8.88 -1.24 5.37
C LEU A 145 -9.13 -2.39 4.40
N SER A 146 -10.39 -2.77 4.17
CA SER A 146 -10.72 -3.80 3.18
C SER A 146 -10.29 -3.41 1.76
N ALA A 147 -10.51 -2.16 1.35
CA ALA A 147 -10.06 -1.67 0.05
C ALA A 147 -8.53 -1.74 -0.08
N LEU A 148 -7.80 -1.33 0.96
CA LEU A 148 -6.34 -1.41 0.98
C LEU A 148 -5.84 -2.86 0.86
N VAL A 149 -6.47 -3.80 1.57
CA VAL A 149 -6.15 -5.23 1.49
C VAL A 149 -6.38 -5.76 0.08
N TRP A 150 -7.48 -5.38 -0.58
CA TRP A 150 -7.74 -5.80 -1.96
C TRP A 150 -6.71 -5.27 -2.95
N VAL A 151 -6.30 -4.01 -2.82
CA VAL A 151 -5.26 -3.43 -3.66
C VAL A 151 -3.92 -4.14 -3.43
N ALA A 152 -3.53 -4.37 -2.18
CA ALA A 152 -2.30 -5.09 -1.84
C ALA A 152 -2.31 -6.53 -2.36
N ALA A 153 -3.43 -7.23 -2.21
CA ALA A 153 -3.61 -8.58 -2.75
C ALA A 153 -3.53 -8.60 -4.27
N GLY A 154 -4.15 -7.62 -4.95
CA GLY A 154 -4.07 -7.47 -6.40
C GLY A 154 -2.65 -7.22 -6.89
N ALA A 155 -1.91 -6.32 -6.22
CA ALA A 155 -0.51 -6.06 -6.54
C ALA A 155 0.39 -7.29 -6.33
N LEU A 156 0.18 -8.03 -5.23
CA LEU A 156 0.88 -9.29 -4.96
C LEU A 156 0.56 -10.36 -6.01
N ALA A 157 -0.70 -10.51 -6.38
CA ALA A 157 -1.12 -11.45 -7.41
C ALA A 157 -0.49 -11.10 -8.76
N LEU A 158 -0.51 -9.81 -9.14
CA LEU A 158 0.11 -9.35 -10.39
C LEU A 158 1.63 -9.59 -10.40
N GLY A 159 2.31 -9.29 -9.30
CA GLY A 159 3.74 -9.57 -9.13
C GLY A 159 4.05 -11.06 -9.19
N GLY A 160 3.22 -11.91 -8.56
CA GLY A 160 3.33 -13.36 -8.59
C GLY A 160 3.13 -13.94 -9.98
N VAL A 161 2.10 -13.50 -10.70
CA VAL A 161 1.83 -13.90 -12.09
C VAL A 161 2.97 -13.45 -13.01
N GLY A 162 3.43 -12.20 -12.88
CA GLY A 162 4.55 -11.69 -13.67
C GLY A 162 5.83 -12.52 -13.45
N THR A 163 6.17 -12.78 -12.19
CA THR A 163 7.32 -13.62 -11.81
C THR A 163 7.19 -15.03 -12.37
N TYR A 164 6.00 -15.64 -12.26
CA TYR A 164 5.73 -16.96 -12.81
C TYR A 164 5.90 -17.00 -14.33
N VAL A 165 5.32 -16.04 -15.07
CA VAL A 165 5.42 -15.96 -16.53
C VAL A 165 6.87 -15.79 -16.98
N VAL A 166 7.63 -14.91 -16.33
CA VAL A 166 9.05 -14.69 -16.63
C VAL A 166 9.85 -15.98 -16.38
N ASN A 167 9.65 -16.64 -15.23
CA ASN A 167 10.32 -17.89 -14.89
C ASN A 167 9.95 -19.03 -15.86
N ALA A 168 8.68 -19.14 -16.24
CA ALA A 168 8.22 -20.15 -17.19
C ALA A 168 8.82 -19.92 -18.59
N ARG A 169 8.91 -18.66 -19.03
CA ARG A 169 9.51 -18.30 -20.31
C ARG A 169 11.02 -18.54 -20.31
N LEU A 170 11.71 -18.18 -19.23
CA LEU A 170 13.13 -18.48 -19.04
C LEU A 170 13.38 -19.99 -19.10
N ARG A 171 12.64 -20.79 -18.33
CA ARG A 171 12.77 -22.26 -18.35
C ARG A 171 12.53 -22.86 -19.73
N ARG A 172 11.58 -22.33 -20.51
CA ARG A 172 11.37 -22.79 -21.90
C ARG A 172 12.57 -22.47 -22.80
N HIS A 173 13.12 -21.24 -22.74
CA HIS A 173 14.26 -20.86 -23.56
C HIS A 173 15.57 -21.52 -23.12
N THR A 174 15.76 -21.73 -21.81
CA THR A 174 16.91 -22.46 -21.27
C THR A 174 16.74 -23.97 -21.32
N HIS A 175 15.65 -24.50 -21.90
CA HIS A 175 15.35 -25.94 -21.92
C HIS A 175 15.39 -26.59 -20.53
N GLY A 176 15.03 -25.83 -19.49
CA GLY A 176 15.07 -26.25 -18.10
C GLY A 176 16.44 -26.19 -17.45
N MET A 177 17.49 -25.78 -18.18
CA MET A 177 18.85 -25.69 -17.66
C MET A 177 18.96 -24.64 -16.55
N ASN A 178 19.69 -24.98 -15.50
CA ASN A 178 20.11 -24.04 -14.47
C ASN A 178 21.32 -23.20 -14.94
N ALA A 179 21.69 -22.16 -14.16
CA ALA A 179 22.76 -21.24 -14.53
C ALA A 179 24.13 -21.94 -14.73
N ALA A 180 24.42 -22.98 -13.93
CA ALA A 180 25.67 -23.72 -14.03
C ALA A 180 25.72 -24.62 -15.27
N GLU A 181 24.58 -25.18 -15.68
CA GLU A 181 24.45 -25.91 -16.94
C GLU A 181 24.60 -24.99 -18.15
N LEU A 182 23.98 -23.81 -18.10
CA LEU A 182 24.12 -22.80 -19.16
C LEU A 182 25.59 -22.38 -19.33
N SER A 183 26.29 -22.14 -18.23
CA SER A 183 27.72 -21.80 -18.24
C SER A 183 28.56 -22.94 -18.83
N ARG A 184 28.28 -24.19 -18.46
CA ARG A 184 29.00 -25.36 -19.01
C ARG A 184 28.80 -25.54 -20.52
N VAL A 185 27.60 -25.30 -21.04
CA VAL A 185 27.36 -25.33 -22.49
C VAL A 185 28.14 -24.22 -23.20
N TYR A 186 28.18 -23.01 -22.61
CA TYR A 186 28.99 -21.91 -23.14
C TYR A 186 30.49 -22.23 -23.13
N ASP A 187 30.99 -22.74 -22.00
CA ASP A 187 32.40 -23.14 -21.85
C ASP A 187 32.76 -24.26 -22.82
N TYR A 188 31.89 -25.26 -23.00
CA TYR A 188 32.07 -26.33 -23.97
C TYR A 188 32.10 -25.81 -25.41
N HIS A 189 31.22 -24.86 -25.79
CA HIS A 189 31.25 -24.25 -27.12
C HIS A 189 32.53 -23.46 -27.37
N GLN A 190 32.99 -22.68 -26.37
CA GLN A 190 34.25 -21.95 -26.47
C GLN A 190 35.43 -22.93 -26.57
N ALA A 191 35.44 -23.97 -25.74
CA ALA A 191 36.45 -25.01 -25.77
C ALA A 191 36.41 -25.85 -27.05
N ALA A 192 35.26 -26.07 -27.69
CA ALA A 192 35.16 -26.76 -28.98
C ALA A 192 35.67 -25.88 -30.13
N LEU A 193 35.40 -24.58 -30.10
CA LEU A 193 35.90 -23.63 -31.10
C LEU A 193 37.42 -23.42 -31.00
N HIS A 194 37.97 -23.44 -29.77
CA HIS A 194 39.42 -23.37 -29.54
C HIS A 194 40.09 -24.76 -29.54
N GLY A 195 39.30 -25.83 -29.44
CA GLY A 195 39.73 -27.21 -29.26
C GLY A 195 39.75 -28.03 -30.54
N VAL A 196 39.66 -27.39 -31.71
CA VAL A 196 40.17 -28.00 -32.94
C VAL A 196 41.68 -28.17 -32.74
N ARG A 197 42.07 -29.35 -32.24
CA ARG A 197 43.46 -29.77 -32.02
C ARG A 197 44.24 -29.94 -33.33
N GLU A 198 43.56 -29.82 -34.45
CA GLU A 198 44.21 -29.74 -35.75
C GLU A 198 44.78 -28.32 -35.90
N GLY A 199 46.11 -28.26 -35.97
CA GLY A 199 46.79 -27.03 -36.32
C GLY A 199 46.42 -26.62 -37.73
N LEU A 200 45.75 -25.48 -37.86
CA LEU A 200 45.37 -24.92 -39.15
C LEU A 200 46.33 -23.78 -39.49
N LEU A 201 47.04 -23.94 -40.61
CA LEU A 201 47.99 -22.96 -41.17
C LEU A 201 47.63 -22.71 -42.64
N MET A 202 47.32 -21.46 -43.00
CA MET A 202 47.10 -21.04 -44.39
C MET A 202 48.25 -20.19 -44.89
N LEU A 203 48.63 -20.42 -46.16
CA LEU A 203 49.68 -19.68 -46.87
C LEU A 203 49.11 -18.93 -48.06
N ASP A 204 49.70 -17.78 -48.41
CA ASP A 204 49.43 -17.09 -49.68
C ASP A 204 50.23 -17.70 -50.84
N GLY A 205 50.00 -17.19 -52.07
CA GLY A 205 50.73 -17.63 -53.27
C GLY A 205 52.24 -17.32 -53.26
N ARG A 206 52.74 -16.59 -52.27
CA ARG A 206 54.17 -16.34 -52.01
C ARG A 206 54.70 -17.14 -50.82
N ARG A 207 53.92 -18.14 -50.35
CA ARG A 207 54.22 -19.04 -49.24
C ARG A 207 54.46 -18.30 -47.91
N ARG A 208 53.70 -17.24 -47.65
CA ARG A 208 53.66 -16.52 -46.36
C ARG A 208 52.42 -16.84 -45.57
N ILE A 209 52.51 -16.83 -44.24
CA ILE A 209 51.37 -17.16 -43.37
C ILE A 209 50.29 -16.08 -43.47
N THR A 210 49.07 -16.48 -43.82
CA THR A 210 47.88 -15.61 -43.80
C THR A 210 47.01 -15.87 -42.57
N LEU A 211 46.92 -17.12 -42.13
CA LEU A 211 46.13 -17.50 -40.96
C LEU A 211 46.79 -18.68 -40.24
N ILE A 212 46.78 -18.62 -38.91
CA ILE A 212 47.18 -19.72 -38.04
C ILE A 212 46.27 -19.72 -36.80
N ASN A 213 45.68 -20.87 -36.44
CA ASN A 213 44.90 -21.01 -35.20
C ASN A 213 45.80 -21.25 -33.98
N ASP A 214 45.24 -21.16 -32.77
CA ASP A 214 46.01 -21.30 -31.53
C ASP A 214 46.63 -22.68 -31.39
N ALA A 215 45.92 -23.75 -31.78
CA ALA A 215 46.46 -25.11 -31.84
C ALA A 215 47.66 -25.22 -32.80
N GLY A 216 47.62 -24.56 -33.96
CA GLY A 216 48.73 -24.49 -34.91
C GLY A 216 49.93 -23.74 -34.35
N ARG A 217 49.70 -22.65 -33.60
CA ARG A 217 50.79 -21.92 -32.91
C ARG A 217 51.44 -22.78 -31.84
N GLU A 218 50.64 -23.48 -31.04
CA GLU A 218 51.12 -24.37 -29.99
C GLU A 218 51.89 -25.56 -30.57
N LEU A 219 51.32 -26.26 -31.57
CA LEU A 219 51.94 -27.41 -32.23
C LEU A 219 53.25 -27.06 -32.96
N LEU A 220 53.33 -25.86 -33.54
CA LEU A 220 54.51 -25.37 -34.25
C LEU A 220 55.50 -24.61 -33.35
N GLY A 221 55.19 -24.43 -32.07
CA GLY A 221 56.04 -23.69 -31.12
C GLY A 221 56.26 -22.22 -31.49
N LEU A 222 55.29 -21.59 -32.16
CA LEU A 222 55.42 -20.23 -32.69
C LEU A 222 54.94 -19.18 -31.70
N SER A 223 55.83 -18.29 -31.26
CA SER A 223 55.53 -17.14 -30.41
C SER A 223 55.66 -15.82 -31.17
N GLY A 224 54.80 -14.84 -30.85
CA GLY A 224 54.80 -13.52 -31.51
C GLY A 224 53.94 -13.41 -32.78
N GLU A 225 54.12 -12.32 -33.52
CA GLU A 225 53.37 -12.03 -34.74
C GLU A 225 54.01 -12.74 -35.94
N VAL A 226 53.39 -13.83 -36.38
CA VAL A 226 53.86 -14.69 -37.49
C VAL A 226 53.11 -14.46 -38.82
N ARG A 227 52.11 -13.56 -38.84
CA ARG A 227 51.38 -13.23 -40.07
C ARG A 227 52.28 -12.46 -41.02
N GLY A 228 52.30 -12.85 -42.29
CA GLY A 228 53.13 -12.23 -43.32
C GLY A 228 54.57 -12.75 -43.40
N THR A 229 54.99 -13.61 -42.46
CA THR A 229 56.31 -14.27 -42.47
C THR A 229 56.34 -15.42 -43.47
N GLY A 230 57.44 -15.59 -44.20
CA GLY A 230 57.64 -16.71 -45.11
C GLY A 230 57.86 -18.02 -44.33
N VAL A 231 57.32 -19.13 -44.84
CA VAL A 231 57.46 -20.42 -44.14
C VAL A 231 58.92 -20.88 -44.00
N ALA A 232 59.78 -20.50 -44.94
CA ALA A 232 61.22 -20.81 -44.87
C ALA A 232 61.95 -20.06 -43.74
N ASP A 233 61.37 -18.95 -43.26
CA ASP A 233 61.94 -18.11 -42.19
C ASP A 233 61.43 -18.53 -40.80
N LEU A 234 60.37 -19.33 -40.76
CA LEU A 234 59.97 -20.05 -39.56
C LEU A 234 60.97 -21.21 -39.42
N ALA A 235 61.79 -21.21 -38.37
CA ALA A 235 62.80 -22.23 -38.11
C ALA A 235 62.19 -23.61 -37.76
N LEU A 236 61.29 -24.10 -38.61
CA LEU A 236 60.60 -25.38 -38.51
C LEU A 236 61.53 -26.50 -38.96
N PRO A 237 61.32 -27.73 -38.48
CA PRO A 237 62.08 -28.89 -38.93
C PRO A 237 62.01 -29.06 -40.45
N ALA A 238 63.13 -29.41 -41.08
CA ALA A 238 63.27 -29.56 -42.54
C ALA A 238 62.16 -30.41 -43.21
N PRO A 239 61.66 -31.52 -42.62
CA PRO A 239 60.55 -32.28 -43.22
C PRO A 239 59.25 -31.48 -43.31
N LEU A 240 58.96 -30.64 -42.31
CA LEU A 240 57.74 -29.87 -42.22
C LEU A 240 57.79 -28.64 -43.14
N THR A 241 58.93 -27.94 -43.16
CA THR A 241 59.20 -26.88 -44.13
C THR A 241 59.08 -27.43 -45.55
N GLY A 242 59.65 -28.62 -45.81
CA GLY A 242 59.52 -29.30 -47.10
C GLY A 242 58.07 -29.65 -47.48
N ALA A 243 57.26 -30.08 -46.51
CA ALA A 243 55.84 -30.37 -46.75
C ALA A 243 55.03 -29.11 -47.08
N LEU A 244 55.27 -28.00 -46.37
CA LEU A 244 54.59 -26.72 -46.58
C LEU A 244 55.04 -26.00 -47.87
N LEU A 245 56.23 -26.31 -48.37
CA LEU A 245 56.78 -25.78 -49.63
C LEU A 245 56.51 -26.71 -50.84
N ALA A 246 55.82 -27.84 -50.66
CA ALA A 246 55.54 -28.77 -51.75
C ALA A 246 54.43 -28.23 -52.67
N ASP A 247 54.59 -28.42 -53.99
CA ASP A 247 53.59 -27.99 -54.98
C ASP A 247 52.38 -28.94 -55.09
N ARG A 248 52.38 -30.05 -54.35
CA ARG A 248 51.28 -31.00 -54.30
C ARG A 248 50.82 -31.21 -52.85
N PRO A 249 49.52 -31.45 -52.62
CA PRO A 249 49.02 -31.80 -51.30
C PRO A 249 49.78 -33.00 -50.75
N ARG A 250 50.34 -32.86 -49.55
CA ARG A 250 50.83 -33.99 -48.77
C ARG A 250 49.78 -34.35 -47.74
N VAL A 251 49.33 -35.59 -47.83
CA VAL A 251 48.47 -36.24 -46.84
C VAL A 251 49.34 -37.35 -46.24
N ASP A 252 49.32 -37.46 -44.91
CA ASP A 252 49.84 -38.64 -44.22
C ASP A 252 48.86 -39.81 -44.42
#